data_AF-A0A934BBX5-F1
#
_entry.id   AF-A0A934BBX5-F1
#
_cell.length_a   1.000
_cell.length_b   1.000
_cell.length_c   1.000
_cell.angle_alpha   90.00
_cell.angle_beta   90.00
_cell.angle_gamma   90.00
#
_symmetry.space_group_name_H-M   'P 1'
#
loop_
_entity.id
_entity.type
_entity.pdbx_description
1 polymer ?
#
loop_
_entity_poly.entity_id
_entity_poly.type
_entity_poly.pdbx_seq_one_letter_code
_entity_poly.pdbx_strand_id
1 'polypeptide(L)'
;GGRPVQKLVPEGIEGRVPYKGSLAAVVYQLVGGVRSGMGYCGCKTIIDLQRNATFIRQSVAGLRESHVHDVIITKEAPNYRMDWE
;
A
#
# COMPACT_ATOMS: atom_id res chain seq x y z
N GLY A 1 -48.46 13.12 -2.93
CA GLY A 1 -47.20 13.85 -3.14
C GLY A 1 -46.27 13.52 -1.99
N GLY A 2 -45.04 13.09 -2.29
CA GLY A 2 -44.06 12.74 -1.25
C GLY A 2 -43.00 11.79 -1.79
N ARG A 3 -42.05 12.31 -2.58
CA ARG A 3 -40.77 11.60 -2.78
C ARG A 3 -39.91 11.89 -1.54
N PRO A 4 -39.30 10.88 -0.89
CA PRO A 4 -38.38 11.14 0.20
C PRO A 4 -37.14 11.86 -0.35
N VAL A 5 -36.70 12.89 0.38
CA VAL A 5 -35.51 13.68 0.07
C VAL A 5 -34.31 12.74 0.00
N GLN A 6 -33.74 12.59 -1.20
CA GLN A 6 -32.51 11.84 -1.43
C GLN A 6 -31.43 12.50 -0.56
N LYS A 7 -30.79 11.74 0.35
CA LYS A 7 -29.65 12.23 1.14
C LYS A 7 -28.57 12.71 0.15
N LEU A 8 -28.45 14.02 0.00
CA LEU A 8 -27.66 14.73 -1.02
C LEU A 8 -26.16 14.83 -0.70
N VAL A 9 -25.68 14.13 0.34
CA VAL A 9 -24.27 14.20 0.77
C VAL A 9 -23.60 12.84 0.55
N PRO A 10 -22.97 12.61 -0.60
CA PRO A 10 -22.13 11.44 -0.81
C PRO A 10 -20.80 11.59 -0.06
N GLU A 11 -20.45 10.59 0.75
CA GLU A 11 -19.17 10.48 1.49
C GLU A 11 -18.14 9.59 0.75
N GLY A 12 -18.48 9.14 -0.46
CA GLY A 12 -17.66 8.24 -1.26
C GLY A 12 -17.79 8.50 -2.77
N ILE A 13 -16.85 7.96 -3.53
CA ILE A 13 -16.80 8.03 -5.00
C ILE A 13 -16.95 6.63 -5.60
N GLU A 14 -17.44 6.57 -6.84
CA GLU A 14 -17.38 5.36 -7.65
C GLU A 14 -16.10 5.39 -8.48
N GLY A 15 -15.38 4.27 -8.51
CA GLY A 15 -14.11 4.15 -9.22
C GLY A 15 -13.85 2.73 -9.71
N ARG A 16 -12.85 2.59 -10.57
CA ARG A 16 -12.37 1.29 -11.06
C ARG A 16 -10.91 1.12 -10.68
N VAL A 17 -10.52 -0.14 -10.44
CA VAL A 17 -9.13 -0.52 -10.16
C VAL A 17 -8.68 -1.61 -11.14
N PRO A 18 -7.39 -1.69 -11.48
CA PRO A 18 -6.88 -2.74 -12.35
C PRO A 18 -7.11 -4.13 -11.77
N TYR A 19 -7.43 -5.11 -12.63
CA TYR A 19 -7.50 -6.51 -12.23
C TYR A 19 -6.12 -6.99 -11.74
N LYS A 20 -6.08 -7.64 -10.56
CA LYS A 20 -4.83 -8.03 -9.88
C LYS A 20 -4.49 -9.51 -9.97
N GLY A 21 -5.24 -10.29 -10.76
CA GLY A 21 -5.07 -11.74 -10.84
C GLY A 21 -5.67 -12.47 -9.64
N SER A 22 -5.08 -13.60 -9.25
CA SER A 22 -5.60 -14.43 -8.16
C SER A 22 -5.35 -13.80 -6.80
N LEU A 23 -6.31 -13.99 -5.89
CA LEU A 23 -6.19 -13.54 -4.50
C LEU A 23 -4.93 -14.10 -3.82
N ALA A 24 -4.62 -15.37 -4.07
CA ALA A 24 -3.46 -16.05 -3.49
C ALA A 24 -2.14 -15.35 -3.85
N ALA A 25 -1.98 -14.90 -5.11
CA ALA A 25 -0.77 -14.20 -5.54
C ALA A 25 -0.61 -12.85 -4.84
N VAL A 26 -1.70 -12.09 -4.68
CA VAL A 26 -1.69 -10.80 -3.99
C VAL A 26 -1.34 -10.99 -2.50
N VAL A 27 -2.00 -11.92 -1.82
CA VAL A 27 -1.75 -12.21 -0.40
C VAL A 27 -0.31 -12.68 -0.19
N TYR A 28 0.24 -13.49 -1.09
CA TYR A 28 1.63 -13.94 -1.01
C TYR A 28 2.62 -12.76 -1.01
N GLN A 29 2.43 -11.78 -1.90
CA GLN A 29 3.27 -10.58 -1.94
C GLN A 29 3.13 -9.73 -0.67
N LEU A 30 1.89 -9.53 -0.18
CA LEU A 30 1.65 -8.75 1.04
C LEU A 30 2.29 -9.40 2.28
N VAL A 31 2.11 -10.70 2.46
CA VAL A 31 2.72 -11.45 3.57
C VAL A 31 4.25 -11.48 3.42
N GLY A 32 4.76 -11.61 2.20
CA GLY A 32 6.19 -11.53 1.89
C GLY A 32 6.78 -10.17 2.31
N GLY A 33 6.10 -9.07 1.99
CA GLY A 33 6.50 -7.72 2.39
C GLY A 33 6.55 -7.55 3.91
N VAL A 34 5.51 -7.99 4.63
CA VAL A 34 5.47 -7.96 6.11
C VAL A 34 6.63 -8.76 6.70
N ARG A 35 6.88 -9.98 6.21
CA ARG A 35 7.99 -10.82 6.68
C ARG A 35 9.35 -10.19 6.41
N SER A 36 9.53 -9.55 5.26
CA SER A 36 10.76 -8.82 4.94
C SER A 36 10.99 -7.69 5.93
N GLY A 37 9.95 -6.88 6.22
CA GLY A 37 10.01 -5.80 7.21
C GLY A 37 10.33 -6.32 8.61
N MET A 38 9.66 -7.40 9.05
CA MET A 38 9.97 -8.07 10.31
C MET A 38 11.42 -8.55 10.39
N GLY A 39 11.98 -9.04 9.28
CA GLY A 39 13.39 -9.41 9.17
C GLY A 39 14.33 -8.22 9.40
N TYR A 40 14.09 -7.08 8.75
CA TYR A 40 14.87 -5.86 8.97
C TYR A 40 14.79 -5.35 10.41
N CYS A 41 13.64 -5.50 11.07
CA CYS A 41 13.44 -5.13 12.47
C CYS A 41 13.91 -6.21 13.47
N GLY A 42 14.43 -7.35 13.02
CA GLY A 42 14.84 -8.47 13.89
C GLY A 42 13.70 -9.09 14.71
N CYS A 43 12.46 -8.97 14.25
CA CYS A 43 11.26 -9.36 14.99
C CYS A 43 10.73 -10.72 14.51
N LYS A 44 10.61 -11.70 15.41
CA LYS A 44 10.16 -13.07 15.05
C LYS A 44 8.63 -13.20 15.06
N THR A 45 7.95 -12.36 15.82
CA THR A 45 6.49 -12.36 15.94
C THR A 45 5.90 -10.96 15.68
N ILE A 46 4.60 -10.91 15.40
CA ILE A 46 3.87 -9.63 15.26
C ILE A 46 3.91 -8.84 16.57
N ILE A 47 3.86 -9.51 17.71
CA ILE A 47 3.95 -8.87 19.03
C ILE A 47 5.33 -8.21 19.21
N ASP A 48 6.40 -8.88 18.78
CA ASP A 48 7.75 -8.29 18.82
C ASP A 48 7.83 -7.05 17.92
N LEU A 49 7.27 -7.13 16.70
CA LEU A 49 7.25 -6.00 15.77
C LEU A 49 6.52 -4.81 16.38
N GLN A 50 5.33 -5.02 16.95
CA GLN A 50 4.53 -3.96 17.56
C GLN A 50 5.21 -3.30 18.76
N ARG A 51 6.04 -4.04 19.50
CA ARG A 51 6.73 -3.54 20.70
C ARG A 51 8.06 -2.87 20.40
N ASN A 52 8.80 -3.37 19.40
CA ASN A 52 10.19 -3.02 19.19
C ASN A 52 10.45 -2.20 17.93
N ALA A 53 9.50 -2.13 16.98
CA ALA A 53 9.69 -1.33 15.77
C ALA A 53 9.73 0.16 16.11
N THR A 54 10.70 0.86 15.53
CA THR A 54 10.85 2.31 15.66
C THR A 54 10.63 2.95 14.31
N PHE A 55 9.86 4.04 14.29
CA PHE A 55 9.63 4.82 13.09
C PHE A 55 10.35 6.15 13.18
N ILE A 56 10.78 6.66 12.03
CA ILE A 56 11.28 8.02 11.88
C ILE A 56 10.34 8.79 10.96
N ARG A 57 10.27 10.10 11.14
CA ARG A 57 9.50 10.97 10.25
C ARG A 57 10.28 11.21 8.97
N GLN A 58 9.62 11.07 7.84
CA GLN A 58 10.17 11.32 6.51
C GLN A 58 9.73 12.68 5.97
N SER A 59 10.59 13.32 5.18
CA SER A 59 10.26 14.51 4.39
C SER A 59 9.69 14.13 3.02
N VAL A 60 9.11 15.08 2.29
CA VAL A 60 8.66 14.83 0.90
C VAL A 60 9.82 14.46 -0.02
N ALA A 61 11.00 15.07 0.19
CA ALA A 61 12.21 14.71 -0.55
C ALA A 61 12.64 13.26 -0.25
N GLY A 62 12.60 12.86 1.02
CA GLY A 62 12.86 11.47 1.41
C GLY A 62 11.86 10.50 0.79
N LEU A 63 10.57 10.88 0.68
CA LEU A 63 9.56 10.03 0.04
C LEU A 63 9.90 9.78 -1.43
N ARG A 64 10.32 10.82 -2.17
CA ARG A 64 10.78 10.70 -3.55
C ARG A 64 12.01 9.79 -3.67
N GLU A 65 12.96 9.94 -2.75
CA GLU A 65 14.15 9.07 -2.67
C GLU A 65 13.79 7.60 -2.37
N SER A 66 12.77 7.35 -1.54
CA SER A 66 12.36 5.96 -1.23
C SER A 66 11.64 5.25 -2.37
N HIS A 67 10.98 6.00 -3.24
CA HIS A 67 10.40 5.47 -4.47
C HIS A 67 11.50 5.24 -5.52
N VAL A 68 11.22 4.38 -6.49
CA VAL A 68 12.07 4.26 -7.67
C VAL A 68 12.18 5.63 -8.34
N HIS A 69 13.40 6.13 -8.50
CA HIS A 69 13.71 7.44 -9.10
C HIS A 69 14.91 7.32 -10.05
N ASP A 70 15.00 8.25 -11.01
CA ASP A 70 16.09 8.38 -11.99
C ASP A 70 16.36 7.15 -12.88
N VAL A 71 15.36 6.28 -13.06
CA VAL A 71 15.42 5.11 -13.96
C VAL A 71 14.10 4.86 -14.67
N ILE A 72 14.16 4.19 -15.82
CA ILE A 72 12.99 3.74 -16.57
C ILE A 72 12.63 2.33 -16.14
N ILE A 73 11.41 2.14 -15.62
CA ILE A 73 10.87 0.81 -15.31
C ILE A 73 10.47 0.14 -16.64
N THR A 74 11.26 -0.85 -17.07
CA THR A 74 11.02 -1.57 -18.33
C THR A 74 10.09 -2.79 -18.17
N LYS A 75 9.89 -3.24 -16.94
CA LYS A 75 8.99 -4.35 -16.59
C LYS A 75 8.38 -4.08 -15.23
N GLU A 76 7.06 -4.21 -15.13
CA GLU A 76 6.37 -4.07 -13.86
C GLU A 76 6.75 -5.16 -12.87
N ALA A 77 7.01 -4.75 -11.63
CA ALA A 77 7.21 -5.67 -10.53
C ALA A 77 5.85 -6.07 -9.92
N PRO A 78 5.71 -7.31 -9.43
CA PRO A 78 4.44 -7.79 -8.87
C PRO A 78 4.01 -7.07 -7.59
N ASN A 79 4.92 -6.33 -6.94
CA ASN A 79 4.74 -5.67 -5.65
C ASN A 79 5.00 -4.16 -5.69
N TYR A 80 5.22 -3.56 -6.86
CA TYR A 80 5.50 -2.12 -6.97
C TYR A 80 4.75 -1.52 -8.16
N ARG A 81 3.92 -0.51 -7.87
CA ARG A 81 3.19 0.30 -8.85
C ARG A 81 3.20 1.75 -8.42
N MET A 82 3.34 2.64 -9.40
CA MET A 82 3.22 4.08 -9.19
C MET A 82 1.76 4.43 -9.46
N ASP A 83 0.93 4.44 -8.41
CA ASP A 83 -0.53 4.66 -8.54
C ASP A 83 -0.91 6.17 -8.56
N TRP A 84 0.08 7.08 -8.70
CA TRP A 84 -0.09 8.54 -8.58
C TRP A 84 0.17 9.33 -9.87
N GLU A 85 0.22 8.64 -11.02
CA GLU A 85 0.01 9.23 -12.36
C GLU A 85 -1.37 8.82 -12.88
#